data_AF-A0A6C0H4I9-F1
#
_entry.id   AF-A0A6C0H4I9-F1
#
_cell.length_a   1.000
_cell.length_b   1.000
_cell.length_c   1.000
_cell.angle_alpha   90.00
_cell.angle_beta   90.00
_cell.angle_gamma   90.00
#
_symmetry.space_group_name_H-M   'P 1'
#
loop_
_entity.id
_entity.type
_entity.pdbx_description
1 polymer ?
#
loop_
_entity_poly.entity_id
_entity_poly.type
_entity_poly.pdbx_seq_one_letter_code
_entity_poly.pdbx_strand_id
1 'polypeptide(L)'
;MFCSICKKYKYPIFLCCKNLYCTNHAKLLYNVSILTIQKIYRGHKVRRILKSIYFKLPRDLQLYILSCKTIHKIGTKEYLKIKNIIKEATHKINDINNLSTNKITLNEINEILTILIKYNKFIDSKWFNYYKYYFNNMYSVLLLLVDIHDLSNTFTYLVSIVNNDIYDSLNLQPNLLNNNFKTKAKEILNNITLFLK
;
A
#
# COMPACT_ATOMS: atom_id res chain seq x y z
N MET A 1 -2.59 -3.32 24.77
CA MET A 1 -3.18 -3.04 23.45
C MET A 1 -2.44 -3.87 22.42
N PHE A 2 -3.16 -4.43 21.44
CA PHE A 2 -2.59 -5.24 20.38
C PHE A 2 -2.58 -4.48 19.06
N CYS A 3 -1.62 -4.80 18.19
CA CYS A 3 -1.74 -4.40 16.80
C CYS A 3 -2.83 -5.24 16.12
N SER A 4 -3.72 -4.58 15.37
CA SER A 4 -4.79 -5.22 14.59
C SER A 4 -4.26 -6.24 13.58
N ILE A 5 -3.05 -6.01 13.04
CA ILE A 5 -2.40 -6.90 12.08
C ILE A 5 -1.55 -7.94 12.81
N CYS A 6 -0.57 -7.54 13.66
CA CYS A 6 0.31 -8.52 14.31
C CYS A 6 -0.41 -9.42 15.32
N LYS A 7 -1.56 -8.98 15.86
CA LYS A 7 -2.22 -9.55 17.06
C LYS A 7 -1.29 -9.76 18.26
N LYS A 8 -0.15 -9.06 18.30
CA LYS A 8 0.87 -9.12 19.37
C LYS A 8 0.98 -7.78 20.10
N TYR A 9 1.34 -7.83 21.38
CA TYR A 9 1.72 -6.65 22.15
C TYR A 9 2.99 -6.04 21.56
N LYS A 10 2.89 -4.80 21.07
CA LYS A 10 4.01 -4.06 20.50
C LYS A 10 3.92 -2.64 21.04
N TYR A 11 4.92 -2.17 21.78
CA TYR A 11 5.07 -0.75 22.04
C TYR A 11 6.04 -0.17 20.99
N PRO A 12 5.78 0.99 20.36
CA PRO A 12 4.59 1.86 20.45
C PRO A 12 3.39 1.50 19.52
N ILE A 13 2.14 1.84 19.91
CA ILE A 13 0.90 1.59 19.13
C ILE A 13 0.20 2.87 18.64
N PHE A 14 0.01 2.98 17.34
CA PHE A 14 -0.61 4.11 16.64
C PHE A 14 -2.12 3.85 16.45
N LEU A 15 -2.97 4.83 16.80
CA LEU A 15 -4.42 4.74 16.62
C LEU A 15 -4.80 5.46 15.33
N CYS A 16 -4.78 4.75 14.22
CA CYS A 16 -5.10 5.31 12.91
C CYS A 16 -6.49 4.83 12.46
N CYS A 17 -7.41 5.77 12.19
CA CYS A 17 -8.77 5.46 11.72
C CYS A 17 -9.52 4.43 12.59
N LYS A 18 -9.43 4.55 13.92
CA LYS A 18 -10.01 3.63 14.94
C LYS A 18 -9.32 2.25 15.07
N ASN A 19 -8.30 1.97 14.26
CA ASN A 19 -7.51 0.75 14.36
C ASN A 19 -6.17 1.00 15.05
N LEU A 20 -5.68 0.01 15.79
CA LEU A 20 -4.40 0.05 16.49
C LEU A 20 -3.30 -0.64 15.67
N TYR A 21 -2.27 0.08 15.26
CA TYR A 21 -1.16 -0.47 14.47
C TYR A 21 0.16 -0.38 15.24
N CYS A 22 1.04 -1.39 15.11
CA CYS A 22 2.42 -1.29 15.58
C CYS A 22 3.21 -0.34 14.66
N THR A 23 4.39 0.09 15.08
CA THR A 23 5.24 1.01 14.30
C THR A 23 5.48 0.55 12.87
N ASN A 24 5.76 -0.74 12.66
CA ASN A 24 6.07 -1.27 11.33
C ASN A 24 4.85 -1.18 10.42
N HIS A 25 3.69 -1.68 10.87
CA HIS A 25 2.45 -1.60 10.09
C HIS A 25 1.94 -0.18 9.89
N ALA A 26 2.16 0.69 10.88
CA ALA A 26 1.80 2.09 10.75
C ALA A 26 2.65 2.79 9.68
N LYS A 27 3.97 2.48 9.60
CA LYS A 27 4.88 2.97 8.54
C LYS A 27 4.49 2.49 7.14
N LEU A 28 3.95 1.28 7.02
CA LEU A 28 3.50 0.75 5.72
C LEU A 28 2.23 1.45 5.22
N LEU A 29 1.31 1.78 6.14
CA LEU A 29 -0.03 2.23 5.78
C LEU A 29 -0.20 3.75 5.80
N TYR A 30 0.63 4.48 6.55
CA TYR A 30 0.44 5.90 6.82
C TYR A 30 1.72 6.70 6.62
N ASN A 31 1.56 7.94 6.16
CA ASN A 31 2.66 8.87 5.95
C ASN A 31 3.43 9.13 7.26
N VAL A 32 4.75 9.26 7.16
CA VAL A 32 5.67 9.59 8.26
C VAL A 32 5.16 10.80 9.04
N SER A 33 4.67 11.85 8.37
CA SER A 33 4.12 13.04 9.05
C SER A 33 2.95 12.71 9.97
N ILE A 34 2.03 11.84 9.54
CA ILE A 34 0.89 11.39 10.34
C ILE A 34 1.37 10.59 11.56
N LEU A 35 2.38 9.74 11.37
CA LEU A 35 2.96 8.94 12.46
C LEU A 35 3.69 9.81 13.47
N THR A 36 4.42 10.83 13.01
CA THR A 36 5.09 11.80 13.87
C THR A 36 4.09 12.58 14.70
N ILE A 37 3.00 13.07 14.08
CA ILE A 37 1.90 13.71 14.80
C ILE A 37 1.29 12.72 15.81
N GLN A 38 0.97 11.50 15.42
CA GLN A 38 0.43 10.50 16.35
C GLN A 38 1.38 10.22 17.53
N LYS A 39 2.68 10.16 17.28
CA LYS A 39 3.70 9.92 18.32
C LYS A 39 3.77 11.09 19.30
N ILE A 40 3.78 12.32 18.80
CA ILE A 40 3.85 13.54 19.61
C ILE A 40 2.54 13.75 20.40
N TYR A 41 1.39 13.50 19.77
CA TYR A 41 0.07 13.88 20.29
C TYR A 41 -0.73 12.73 20.92
N ARG A 42 -0.07 11.65 21.37
CA ARG A 42 -0.72 10.45 21.94
C ARG A 42 -1.47 10.68 23.27
N GLY A 43 -1.08 11.69 24.04
CA GLY A 43 -1.60 11.97 25.38
C GLY A 43 -2.86 12.85 25.41
N HIS A 44 -3.71 12.67 26.42
CA HIS A 44 -4.94 13.47 26.62
C HIS A 44 -4.66 14.98 26.71
N LYS A 45 -3.64 15.39 27.49
CA LYS A 45 -3.20 16.80 27.60
C LYS A 45 -2.85 17.39 26.22
N VAL A 46 -2.16 16.63 25.39
CA VAL A 46 -1.64 17.08 24.09
C VAL A 46 -2.75 17.07 23.01
N ARG A 47 -3.71 16.14 23.07
CA ARG A 47 -4.94 16.20 22.25
C ARG A 47 -5.82 17.42 22.57
N ARG A 48 -5.84 17.87 23.83
CA ARG A 48 -6.52 19.11 24.23
C ARG A 48 -5.88 20.33 23.55
N ILE A 49 -4.55 20.33 23.40
CA ILE A 49 -3.82 21.37 22.67
C ILE A 49 -4.22 21.39 21.20
N LEU A 50 -4.28 20.24 20.50
CA LEU A 50 -4.74 20.19 19.11
C LEU A 50 -6.17 20.71 18.93
N LYS A 51 -7.09 20.31 19.81
CA LYS A 51 -8.46 20.88 19.82
C LYS A 51 -8.41 22.40 19.97
N SER A 52 -7.60 22.90 20.89
CA SER A 52 -7.42 24.35 21.09
C SER A 52 -6.84 25.04 19.85
N ILE A 53 -5.82 24.46 19.19
CA ILE A 53 -5.24 25.01 17.95
C ILE A 53 -6.31 25.16 16.88
N TYR A 54 -7.14 24.13 16.66
CA TYR A 54 -8.25 24.22 15.70
C TYR A 54 -9.18 25.40 15.99
N PHE A 55 -9.60 25.58 17.24
CA PHE A 55 -10.48 26.70 17.62
C PHE A 55 -9.80 28.08 17.58
N LYS A 56 -8.46 28.13 17.54
CA LYS A 56 -7.67 29.35 17.38
C LYS A 56 -7.42 29.73 15.92
N LEU A 57 -7.70 28.85 14.95
CA LEU A 57 -7.55 29.18 13.54
C LEU A 57 -8.62 30.20 13.10
N PRO A 58 -8.31 31.10 12.14
CA PRO A 58 -9.30 31.93 11.47
C PRO A 58 -10.51 31.13 10.97
N ARG A 59 -11.69 31.73 10.99
CA ARG A 59 -12.95 31.05 10.63
C ARG A 59 -12.91 30.43 9.24
N ASP A 60 -12.26 31.09 8.28
CA ASP A 60 -12.15 30.62 6.90
C ASP A 60 -11.34 29.32 6.81
N LEU A 61 -10.25 29.22 7.58
CA LEU A 61 -9.45 28.00 7.65
C LEU A 61 -10.18 26.88 8.39
N GLN A 62 -10.95 27.19 9.43
CA GLN A 62 -11.81 26.18 10.08
C GLN A 62 -12.87 25.65 9.11
N LEU A 63 -13.53 26.54 8.37
CA LEU A 63 -14.52 26.20 7.36
C LEU A 63 -13.91 25.41 6.20
N TYR A 64 -12.68 25.73 5.79
CA TYR A 64 -11.93 24.94 4.80
C TYR A 64 -11.63 23.52 5.31
N ILE A 65 -11.15 23.37 6.55
CA ILE A 65 -10.92 22.04 7.15
C ILE A 65 -12.23 21.24 7.25
N LEU A 66 -13.34 21.90 7.60
CA LEU A 66 -14.66 21.27 7.63
C LEU A 66 -15.19 20.93 6.23
N SER A 67 -14.91 21.78 5.23
CA SER A 67 -15.33 21.55 3.85
C SER A 67 -14.58 20.37 3.23
N CYS A 68 -13.32 20.13 3.61
CA CYS A 68 -12.62 18.89 3.27
C CYS A 68 -13.37 17.62 3.74
N LYS A 69 -14.17 17.68 4.83
CA LYS A 69 -15.03 16.56 5.25
C LYS A 69 -16.32 16.44 4.45
N THR A 70 -16.87 17.53 3.92
CA THR A 70 -18.15 17.55 3.18
C THR A 70 -17.98 17.34 1.67
N ILE A 71 -16.86 17.76 1.07
CA ILE A 71 -16.54 17.52 -0.34
C ILE A 71 -16.50 16.01 -0.65
N HIS A 72 -16.12 15.17 0.32
CA HIS A 72 -16.23 13.71 0.22
C HIS A 72 -17.66 13.18 0.03
N LYS A 73 -18.72 13.98 0.24
CA LYS A 73 -20.13 13.54 0.12
C LYS A 73 -20.77 13.79 -1.24
N ILE A 74 -20.27 14.72 -2.05
CA ILE A 74 -20.97 15.16 -3.29
C ILE A 74 -20.45 14.45 -4.55
N GLY A 75 -19.21 13.96 -4.56
CA GLY A 75 -18.67 13.07 -5.63
C GLY A 75 -18.99 11.58 -5.46
N THR A 76 -19.95 11.22 -4.60
CA THR A 76 -20.03 9.88 -3.97
C THR A 76 -20.37 8.75 -4.91
N LYS A 77 -21.31 8.88 -5.86
CA LYS A 77 -21.70 7.73 -6.70
C LYS A 77 -20.58 7.29 -7.65
N GLU A 78 -19.94 8.24 -8.33
CA GLU A 78 -18.85 7.93 -9.27
C GLU A 78 -17.58 7.49 -8.53
N TYR A 79 -17.22 8.19 -7.45
CA TYR A 79 -16.13 7.76 -6.57
C TYR A 79 -16.36 6.36 -6.00
N LEU A 80 -17.59 6.04 -5.53
CA LEU A 80 -17.91 4.70 -5.02
C LEU A 80 -17.83 3.64 -6.12
N LYS A 81 -18.30 3.94 -7.34
CA LYS A 81 -18.16 3.05 -8.49
C LYS A 81 -16.69 2.76 -8.79
N ILE A 82 -15.87 3.80 -8.92
CA ILE A 82 -14.42 3.66 -9.19
C ILE A 82 -13.73 2.91 -8.05
N LYS A 83 -14.10 3.19 -6.80
CA LYS A 83 -13.57 2.49 -5.62
C LYS A 83 -13.91 1.01 -5.63
N ASN A 84 -15.11 0.63 -6.07
CA ASN A 84 -15.50 -0.77 -6.23
C ASN A 84 -14.69 -1.44 -7.34
N ILE A 85 -14.51 -0.78 -8.49
CA ILE A 85 -13.67 -1.28 -9.59
C ILE A 85 -12.24 -1.56 -9.09
N ILE A 86 -11.62 -0.61 -8.38
CA ILE A 86 -10.27 -0.78 -7.81
C ILE A 86 -10.26 -1.93 -6.80
N LYS A 87 -11.28 -2.02 -5.95
CA LYS A 87 -11.37 -3.07 -4.92
C LYS A 87 -11.51 -4.46 -5.53
N GLU A 88 -12.31 -4.61 -6.58
CA GLU A 88 -12.49 -5.85 -7.33
C GLU A 88 -11.20 -6.25 -8.05
N ALA A 89 -10.57 -5.30 -8.75
CA ALA A 89 -9.29 -5.56 -9.42
C ALA A 89 -8.20 -5.99 -8.43
N THR A 90 -8.10 -5.32 -7.29
CA THR A 90 -7.04 -5.54 -6.30
C THR A 90 -7.36 -6.62 -5.26
N HIS A 91 -8.46 -7.36 -5.40
CA HIS A 91 -8.93 -8.28 -4.35
C HIS A 91 -7.89 -9.31 -3.90
N LYS A 92 -7.01 -9.76 -4.81
CA LYS A 92 -5.94 -10.72 -4.49
C LYS A 92 -4.76 -10.09 -3.74
N ILE A 93 -4.51 -8.78 -3.92
CA ILE A 93 -3.41 -8.06 -3.28
C ILE A 93 -3.86 -7.14 -2.14
N ASN A 94 -5.15 -7.06 -1.81
CA ASN A 94 -5.66 -6.04 -0.88
C ASN A 94 -5.47 -6.37 0.62
N ASP A 95 -4.90 -7.53 0.95
CA ASP A 95 -4.61 -7.94 2.32
C ASP A 95 -3.23 -8.60 2.43
N ILE A 96 -2.31 -7.93 3.13
CA ILE A 96 -0.96 -8.43 3.36
C ILE A 96 -0.95 -9.79 4.06
N ASN A 97 -1.95 -10.07 4.91
CA ASN A 97 -1.96 -11.29 5.73
C ASN A 97 -2.29 -12.55 4.93
N ASN A 98 -2.93 -12.39 3.77
CA ASN A 98 -3.40 -13.50 2.92
C ASN A 98 -2.73 -13.48 1.53
N LEU A 99 -1.62 -12.75 1.38
CA LEU A 99 -0.91 -12.64 0.11
C LEU A 99 -0.35 -13.99 -0.36
N SER A 100 0.28 -14.75 0.52
CA SER A 100 0.86 -16.06 0.18
C SER A 100 -0.19 -17.10 -0.23
N THR A 101 -1.42 -16.97 0.26
CA THR A 101 -2.54 -17.83 -0.14
C THR A 101 -3.17 -17.43 -1.49
N ASN A 102 -3.02 -16.16 -1.89
CA ASN A 102 -3.59 -15.62 -3.10
C ASN A 102 -2.55 -15.60 -4.22
N LYS A 103 -2.40 -16.72 -4.93
CA LYS A 103 -1.53 -16.79 -6.10
C LYS A 103 -2.02 -15.85 -7.21
N ILE A 104 -1.09 -15.08 -7.74
CA ILE A 104 -1.32 -14.09 -8.79
C ILE A 104 -0.34 -14.35 -9.94
N THR A 105 -0.85 -14.24 -11.15
CA THR A 105 -0.05 -14.33 -12.38
C THR A 105 0.47 -12.95 -12.81
N LEU A 106 1.55 -12.94 -13.60
CA LEU A 106 2.11 -11.69 -14.16
C LEU A 106 1.09 -10.90 -15.01
N ASN A 107 0.23 -11.60 -15.76
CA ASN A 107 -0.83 -10.96 -16.55
C ASN A 107 -1.84 -10.24 -15.65
N GLU A 108 -2.32 -10.89 -14.59
CA GLU A 108 -3.24 -10.28 -13.62
C GLU A 108 -2.62 -9.06 -12.94
N ILE A 109 -1.31 -9.08 -12.68
CA ILE A 109 -0.61 -7.90 -12.14
C ILE A 109 -0.61 -6.75 -13.13
N ASN A 110 -0.39 -7.04 -14.41
CA ASN A 110 -0.41 -6.03 -15.45
C ASN A 110 -1.79 -5.37 -15.56
N GLU A 111 -2.86 -6.18 -15.47
CA GLU A 111 -4.25 -5.71 -15.43
C GLU A 111 -4.51 -4.83 -14.20
N ILE A 112 -4.06 -5.26 -13.01
CA ILE A 112 -4.16 -4.48 -11.78
C ILE A 112 -3.44 -3.13 -11.94
N LEU A 113 -2.19 -3.13 -12.41
CA LEU A 113 -1.41 -1.91 -12.62
C LEU A 113 -2.10 -0.95 -13.59
N THR A 114 -2.65 -1.47 -14.70
CA THR A 114 -3.38 -0.66 -15.68
C THR A 114 -4.57 0.06 -15.05
N ILE A 115 -5.35 -0.64 -14.22
CA ILE A 115 -6.49 -0.06 -13.49
C ILE A 115 -6.02 0.98 -12.47
N LEU A 116 -4.96 0.68 -11.71
CA LEU A 116 -4.42 1.58 -10.69
C LEU A 116 -3.82 2.85 -11.29
N ILE A 117 -3.13 2.76 -12.43
CA ILE A 117 -2.63 3.92 -13.17
C ILE A 117 -3.80 4.77 -13.67
N LYS A 118 -4.79 4.14 -14.31
CA LYS A 118 -5.98 4.83 -14.86
C LYS A 118 -6.74 5.62 -13.78
N TYR A 119 -6.87 5.05 -12.59
CA TYR A 119 -7.65 5.63 -11.49
C TYR A 119 -6.80 6.15 -10.34
N ASN A 120 -5.51 6.47 -10.56
CA ASN A 120 -4.57 6.85 -9.50
C ASN A 120 -5.10 7.98 -8.59
N LYS A 121 -5.72 8.99 -9.18
CA LYS A 121 -6.33 10.14 -8.47
C LYS A 121 -7.44 9.75 -7.47
N PHE A 122 -8.04 8.57 -7.62
CA PHE A 122 -9.15 8.08 -6.80
C PHE A 122 -8.70 7.11 -5.70
N ILE A 123 -7.41 6.76 -5.65
CA ILE A 123 -6.86 5.85 -4.64
C ILE A 123 -6.65 6.62 -3.34
N ASP A 124 -7.26 6.15 -2.25
CA ASP A 124 -7.03 6.74 -0.93
C ASP A 124 -5.54 6.62 -0.55
N SER A 125 -4.96 7.65 0.06
CA SER A 125 -3.53 7.71 0.43
C SER A 125 -3.01 6.48 1.19
N LYS A 126 -3.85 5.89 2.05
CA LYS A 126 -3.55 4.63 2.76
C LYS A 126 -3.27 3.49 1.78
N TRP A 127 -4.16 3.31 0.81
CA TRP A 127 -4.04 2.25 -0.21
C TRP A 127 -2.92 2.54 -1.19
N PHE A 128 -2.72 3.81 -1.55
CA PHE A 128 -1.59 4.21 -2.39
C PHE A 128 -0.25 3.85 -1.77
N ASN A 129 -0.03 4.14 -0.48
CA ASN A 129 1.20 3.76 0.24
C ASN A 129 1.39 2.23 0.28
N TYR A 130 0.30 1.51 0.51
CA TYR A 130 0.30 0.05 0.50
C TYR A 130 0.71 -0.51 -0.87
N TYR A 131 0.06 -0.06 -1.96
CA TYR A 131 0.40 -0.49 -3.32
C TYR A 131 1.82 -0.11 -3.69
N LYS A 132 2.28 1.09 -3.29
CA LYS A 132 3.67 1.51 -3.47
C LYS A 132 4.65 0.56 -2.79
N TYR A 133 4.39 0.14 -1.55
CA TYR A 133 5.19 -0.86 -0.87
C TYR A 133 5.17 -2.21 -1.61
N TYR A 134 3.98 -2.68 -2.00
CA TYR A 134 3.81 -3.95 -2.70
C TYR A 134 4.59 -3.99 -4.03
N PHE A 135 4.39 -2.97 -4.89
CA PHE A 135 5.03 -2.90 -6.20
C PHE A 135 6.52 -2.59 -6.13
N ASN A 136 7.01 -1.87 -5.12
CA ASN A 136 8.46 -1.72 -4.91
C ASN A 136 9.13 -3.06 -4.61
N ASN A 137 8.52 -3.91 -3.77
CA ASN A 137 9.05 -5.24 -3.51
C ASN A 137 9.03 -6.10 -4.79
N MET A 138 7.93 -6.04 -5.53
CA MET A 138 7.82 -6.76 -6.79
C MET A 138 8.82 -6.27 -7.85
N TYR A 139 9.04 -4.97 -7.94
CA TYR A 139 10.04 -4.37 -8.84
C TYR A 139 11.43 -4.94 -8.57
N SER A 140 11.84 -4.98 -7.30
CA SER A 140 13.13 -5.56 -6.91
C SER A 140 13.23 -7.05 -7.29
N VAL A 141 12.17 -7.83 -7.09
CA VAL A 141 12.13 -9.25 -7.48
C VAL A 141 12.28 -9.42 -8.99
N LEU A 142 11.46 -8.70 -9.77
CA LEU A 142 11.48 -8.82 -11.23
C LEU A 142 12.80 -8.32 -11.84
N LEU A 143 13.36 -7.22 -11.33
CA LEU A 143 14.63 -6.68 -11.80
C LEU A 143 15.74 -7.73 -11.67
N LEU A 144 15.84 -8.35 -10.49
CA LEU A 144 16.79 -9.43 -10.25
C LEU A 144 16.57 -10.60 -11.24
N LEU A 145 15.33 -11.06 -11.39
CA LEU A 145 15.00 -12.18 -12.29
C LEU A 145 15.24 -11.89 -13.79
N VAL A 146 15.21 -10.63 -14.21
CA VAL A 146 15.48 -10.23 -15.61
C VAL A 146 16.99 -10.27 -15.91
N ASP A 147 17.81 -9.88 -14.94
CA ASP A 147 19.26 -9.67 -15.09
C ASP A 147 20.11 -10.92 -14.79
N ILE A 148 19.57 -11.93 -14.12
CA ILE A 148 20.30 -13.15 -13.75
C ILE A 148 20.31 -14.18 -14.90
N HIS A 149 21.50 -14.70 -15.23
CA HIS A 149 21.68 -15.80 -16.19
C HIS A 149 21.56 -17.20 -15.55
N ASP A 150 21.81 -17.33 -14.24
CA ASP A 150 21.80 -18.61 -13.52
C ASP A 150 20.83 -18.57 -12.31
N LEU A 151 19.59 -18.96 -12.55
CA LEU A 151 18.48 -18.76 -11.61
C LEU A 151 18.64 -19.51 -10.28
N SER A 152 19.24 -20.70 -10.30
CA SER A 152 19.26 -21.66 -9.19
C SER A 152 19.90 -21.12 -7.90
N ASN A 153 21.10 -20.52 -7.98
CA ASN A 153 21.84 -20.05 -6.80
C ASN A 153 21.33 -18.70 -6.25
N THR A 154 20.57 -17.95 -7.05
CA THR A 154 20.10 -16.62 -6.67
C THR A 154 18.78 -16.64 -5.90
N PHE A 155 18.04 -17.76 -5.98
CA PHE A 155 16.82 -18.02 -5.21
C PHE A 155 17.05 -17.94 -3.70
N THR A 156 18.15 -18.50 -3.19
CA THR A 156 18.46 -18.57 -1.75
C THR A 156 18.76 -17.19 -1.17
N TYR A 157 19.34 -16.28 -1.97
CA TYR A 157 19.71 -14.94 -1.54
C TYR A 157 18.53 -13.95 -1.61
N LEU A 158 17.68 -14.09 -2.64
CA LEU A 158 16.46 -13.28 -2.84
C LEU A 158 15.48 -13.36 -1.66
N VAL A 159 15.27 -14.56 -1.13
CA VAL A 159 14.38 -14.85 0.02
C VAL A 159 14.83 -14.13 1.30
N SER A 160 16.10 -13.74 1.42
CA SER A 160 16.62 -13.03 2.59
C SER A 160 16.38 -11.50 2.57
N ILE A 161 16.11 -10.94 1.39
CA ILE A 161 16.01 -9.48 1.16
C ILE A 161 14.56 -9.06 0.85
N VAL A 162 13.76 -9.97 0.30
CA VAL A 162 12.38 -9.72 -0.15
C VAL A 162 11.38 -10.20 0.89
N ASN A 163 10.22 -9.55 0.97
CA ASN A 163 9.10 -10.07 1.76
C ASN A 163 8.59 -11.42 1.19
N ASN A 164 8.83 -12.51 1.92
CA ASN A 164 8.45 -13.88 1.51
C ASN A 164 6.99 -14.00 1.07
N ASP A 165 6.06 -13.34 1.76
CA ASP A 165 4.64 -13.41 1.41
C ASP A 165 4.32 -12.81 0.03
N ILE A 166 5.06 -11.75 -0.37
CA ILE A 166 4.91 -11.14 -1.69
C ILE A 166 5.53 -12.06 -2.74
N TYR A 167 6.73 -12.58 -2.49
CA TYR A 167 7.39 -13.51 -3.39
C TYR A 167 6.54 -14.76 -3.66
N ASP A 168 6.01 -15.38 -2.61
CA ASP A 168 5.17 -16.58 -2.70
C ASP A 168 3.86 -16.29 -3.46
N SER A 169 3.32 -15.07 -3.36
CA SER A 169 2.12 -14.66 -4.09
C SER A 169 2.31 -14.60 -5.61
N LEU A 170 3.54 -14.33 -6.10
CA LEU A 170 3.81 -14.07 -7.52
C LEU A 170 3.79 -15.32 -8.42
N ASN A 171 3.62 -16.51 -7.84
CA ASN A 171 3.54 -17.80 -8.54
C ASN A 171 4.50 -17.88 -9.75
N LEU A 172 5.78 -17.55 -9.52
CA LEU A 172 6.76 -17.29 -10.57
C LEU A 172 7.19 -18.55 -11.32
N GLN A 173 7.16 -19.70 -10.66
CA GLN A 173 7.62 -20.98 -11.19
C GLN A 173 7.04 -21.36 -12.56
N PRO A 174 5.71 -21.30 -12.81
CA PRO A 174 5.16 -21.54 -14.15
C PRO A 174 5.51 -20.44 -15.17
N ASN A 175 5.76 -19.20 -14.73
CA ASN A 175 6.06 -18.08 -15.63
C ASN A 175 7.53 -18.08 -16.09
N LEU A 176 8.45 -18.52 -15.22
CA LEU A 176 9.89 -18.62 -15.52
C LEU A 176 10.21 -19.66 -16.60
N LEU A 177 9.37 -20.68 -16.73
CA LEU A 177 9.48 -21.72 -17.75
C LEU A 177 9.03 -21.25 -19.15
N ASN A 178 8.47 -20.03 -19.25
CA ASN A 178 7.94 -19.49 -20.49
C ASN A 178 8.97 -18.58 -21.19
N ASN A 179 9.21 -18.81 -22.49
CA ASN A 179 10.23 -18.07 -23.26
C ASN A 179 9.99 -16.55 -23.33
N ASN A 180 8.76 -16.09 -23.04
CA ASN A 180 8.38 -14.68 -23.02
C ASN A 180 8.50 -14.00 -21.65
N PHE A 181 9.07 -14.66 -20.64
CA PHE A 181 9.16 -14.10 -19.29
C PHE A 181 9.88 -12.73 -19.27
N LYS A 182 11.05 -12.64 -19.90
CA LYS A 182 11.86 -11.41 -19.88
C LYS A 182 11.15 -10.21 -20.53
N THR A 183 10.41 -10.43 -21.61
CA THR A 183 9.66 -9.36 -22.28
C THR A 183 8.48 -8.90 -21.42
N LYS A 184 7.71 -9.83 -20.86
CA LYS A 184 6.60 -9.51 -19.93
C LYS A 184 7.07 -8.83 -18.65
N ALA A 185 8.18 -9.30 -18.07
CA ALA A 185 8.75 -8.69 -16.87
C ALA A 185 9.17 -7.23 -17.12
N LYS A 186 9.78 -6.93 -18.27
CA LYS A 186 10.12 -5.54 -18.66
C LYS A 186 8.88 -4.65 -18.82
N GLU A 187 7.81 -5.17 -19.41
CA GLU A 187 6.54 -4.45 -19.52
C GLU A 187 5.97 -4.10 -18.14
N ILE A 188 5.96 -5.07 -17.22
CA ILE A 188 5.48 -4.88 -15.85
C ILE A 188 6.37 -3.89 -15.09
N LEU A 189 7.70 -3.97 -15.22
CA LEU A 189 8.62 -3.01 -14.61
C LEU A 189 8.33 -1.57 -15.08
N ASN A 190 8.03 -1.38 -16.37
CA ASN A 190 7.65 -0.07 -16.90
C ASN A 190 6.31 0.42 -16.29
N ASN A 191 5.30 -0.45 -16.21
CA ASN A 191 4.00 -0.11 -15.62
C ASN A 191 4.08 0.18 -14.11
N ILE A 192 4.93 -0.53 -13.37
CA ILE A 192 5.24 -0.19 -11.98
C ILE A 192 5.86 1.20 -11.90
N THR A 193 6.82 1.52 -12.77
CA THR A 193 7.46 2.83 -12.81
C THR A 193 6.46 3.96 -13.09
N LEU A 194 5.50 3.73 -14.00
CA LEU A 194 4.43 4.67 -14.30
C LEU A 194 3.47 4.89 -13.12
N PHE A 195 3.15 3.82 -12.37
CA PHE A 195 2.30 3.92 -11.18
C PHE A 195 2.98 4.67 -10.02
N LEU A 196 4.30 4.52 -9.89
CA LEU A 196 5.07 5.10 -8.79
C LEU A 196 5.43 6.59 -8.95
N LYS A 197 5.29 7.12 -10.17
CA LYS A 197 5.44 8.56 -10.49
C LYS A 197 4.30 9.38 -9.89
#